data_AF-A0A1Y2UE35-F1
#
_entry.id   AF-A0A1Y2UE35-F1
#
_cell.length_a   1.000
_cell.length_b   1.000
_cell.length_c   1.000
_cell.angle_alpha   90.00
_cell.angle_beta   90.00
_cell.angle_gamma   90.00
#
_symmetry.space_group_name_H-M   'P 1'
#
loop_
_entity.id
_entity.type
_entity.pdbx_description
1 polymer ?
#
loop_
_entity_poly.entity_id
_entity_poly.type
_entity_poly.pdbx_seq_one_letter_code
_entity_poly.pdbx_strand_id
1 'polypeptide(L)'
;MSSITFENSFQGSFRDMGQSHISIHSGQHDNMLDGESPVIELRGNSVRDSSWDLMIAKAVSQGVVSPEDWPEYNRQIKDKKRRKKDYNDYLLTLCSKPIKRLKATQTAKNTPKAQRTKISQELASVDRDGVLNDGSLWYVAKLDDRPDNVSKKDWRDFEVESLTRFDKNPTYRLLNPGTYRSEIHLDESGEIHKQDLAVWFRSDSLGRVQYSKTSTIQEVLLKLYDGNKDELDRRVSLVADITDNIDKTPGSERADTKLWRAVGNGKQPSRMLHAGKMYNSAMITLWRYENVRILRDVALQVAKERGIDYHVSDRYETDGVHRSRDVYMQYQQTKDSLHNQRLATKRAQYATGKLTDAINDIYQDTFKRNPGASESPLEQSNKIIDHLKKVKAESERIQAENERQQQQLDQLKHQNEMMKQQSRWFELRLLIVNIIEKLWNLMFDRDLRHDFTNDHQKWRDSMTNQVNKEMYNQLDKHQQKQLKAPNQSNGHNLER
;
A
#
# COMPACT_ATOMS: atom_id res chain seq x y z
N MET A 1 -13.10 7.85 7.57
CA MET A 1 -14.36 7.73 8.33
C MET A 1 -14.52 6.28 8.68
N SER A 2 -14.93 6.00 9.90
CA SER A 2 -15.00 4.65 10.45
C SER A 2 -16.43 4.21 10.69
N SER A 3 -16.67 2.91 10.53
CA SER A 3 -17.96 2.29 10.83
C SER A 3 -17.96 1.72 12.24
N ILE A 4 -18.89 2.20 13.07
CA ILE A 4 -19.29 1.50 14.29
C ILE A 4 -20.36 0.47 13.93
N THR A 5 -20.06 -0.80 14.22
CA THR A 5 -20.94 -1.93 13.91
C THR A 5 -21.38 -2.62 15.19
N PHE A 6 -22.66 -2.98 15.23
CA PHE A 6 -23.23 -3.79 16.30
C PHE A 6 -23.99 -4.97 15.70
N GLU A 7 -23.60 -6.18 16.10
CA GLU A 7 -24.30 -7.40 15.73
C GLU A 7 -24.88 -8.05 16.99
N ASN A 8 -26.12 -8.55 16.90
CA ASN A 8 -26.76 -9.23 18.01
C ASN A 8 -27.75 -10.30 17.55
N SER A 9 -27.62 -11.49 18.12
CA SER A 9 -28.46 -12.64 17.80
C SER A 9 -28.45 -13.68 18.92
N PHE A 10 -29.39 -14.64 18.86
CA PHE A 10 -29.39 -15.79 19.78
C PHE A 10 -28.40 -16.90 19.35
N GLN A 11 -27.41 -16.56 18.53
CA GLN A 11 -26.36 -17.50 18.11
C GLN A 11 -25.17 -17.51 19.06
N GLY A 12 -25.12 -16.59 20.03
CA GLY A 12 -24.01 -16.52 20.99
C GLY A 12 -23.80 -17.85 21.70
N SER A 13 -22.58 -18.38 21.60
CA SER A 13 -22.19 -19.69 22.13
C SER A 13 -21.20 -19.55 23.27
N PHE A 14 -21.21 -20.51 24.19
CA PHE A 14 -20.09 -20.66 25.14
C PHE A 14 -18.75 -20.94 24.45
N ARG A 15 -18.77 -21.50 23.23
CA ARG A 15 -17.56 -21.80 22.44
C ARG A 15 -16.93 -20.56 21.83
N ASP A 16 -17.72 -19.52 21.64
CA ASP A 16 -17.25 -18.26 21.04
C ASP A 16 -16.60 -17.36 22.10
N MET A 17 -16.30 -17.87 23.31
CA MET A 17 -15.72 -17.10 24.40
C MET A 17 -14.64 -17.90 25.16
N GLY A 18 -13.78 -17.19 25.88
CA GLY A 18 -12.80 -17.76 26.79
C GLY A 18 -11.80 -18.70 26.12
N GLN A 19 -11.39 -19.75 26.83
CA GLN A 19 -10.37 -20.67 26.31
C GLN A 19 -10.80 -21.41 25.04
N SER A 20 -12.10 -21.64 24.85
CA SER A 20 -12.61 -22.29 23.64
C SER A 20 -12.40 -21.41 22.42
N HIS A 21 -12.65 -20.10 22.54
CA HIS A 21 -12.40 -19.11 21.49
C HIS A 21 -10.92 -19.14 21.06
N ILE A 22 -10.02 -18.96 22.02
CA ILE A 22 -8.57 -18.96 21.78
C ILE A 22 -8.12 -20.25 21.06
N SER A 23 -8.72 -21.39 21.42
CA SER A 23 -8.35 -22.68 20.81
C SER A 23 -8.89 -22.84 19.38
N ILE A 24 -10.08 -22.30 19.10
CA ILE A 24 -10.70 -22.36 17.76
C ILE A 24 -10.01 -21.38 16.79
N HIS A 25 -9.61 -20.22 17.30
CA HIS A 25 -9.05 -19.12 16.51
C HIS A 25 -7.51 -19.08 16.55
N SER A 26 -6.86 -20.10 17.10
CA SER A 26 -5.38 -20.16 17.24
C SER A 26 -4.60 -20.04 15.93
N GLY A 27 -5.25 -20.27 14.79
CA GLY A 27 -4.68 -20.15 13.45
C GLY A 27 -5.06 -18.87 12.71
N GLN A 28 -5.66 -17.89 13.39
CA GLN A 28 -6.21 -16.66 12.78
C GLN A 28 -5.47 -15.37 13.22
N HIS A 29 -4.32 -15.51 13.88
CA HIS A 29 -3.56 -14.42 14.51
C HIS A 29 -2.84 -13.45 13.55
N ASP A 30 -3.19 -13.44 12.26
CA ASP A 30 -2.47 -12.72 11.20
C ASP A 30 -2.33 -11.21 11.44
N ASN A 31 -3.25 -10.63 12.21
CA ASN A 31 -3.32 -9.19 12.48
C ASN A 31 -2.87 -8.79 13.88
N MET A 32 -2.49 -9.72 14.75
CA MET A 32 -1.99 -9.41 16.09
C MET A 32 -0.60 -8.75 16.03
N LEU A 33 -0.26 -8.00 17.08
CA LEU A 33 1.11 -7.55 17.32
C LEU A 33 1.85 -8.53 18.23
N ASP A 34 3.16 -8.63 18.07
CA ASP A 34 4.00 -9.46 18.93
C ASP A 34 3.79 -9.11 20.41
N GLY A 35 3.43 -10.12 21.20
CA GLY A 35 3.20 -9.99 22.65
C GLY A 35 1.77 -9.57 23.05
N GLU A 36 0.85 -9.34 22.10
CA GLU A 36 -0.56 -9.14 22.44
C GLU A 36 -1.21 -10.43 22.99
N SER A 37 -2.07 -10.27 23.99
CA SER A 37 -2.95 -11.37 24.43
C SER A 37 -4.08 -11.54 23.41
N PRO A 38 -4.42 -12.78 23.00
CA PRO A 38 -5.49 -13.04 22.04
C PRO A 38 -6.86 -12.47 22.47
N VAL A 39 -7.09 -12.49 23.78
CA VAL A 39 -8.31 -12.02 24.41
C VAL A 39 -7.95 -11.10 25.58
N ILE A 40 -8.65 -9.98 25.70
CA ILE A 40 -8.65 -9.14 26.89
C ILE A 40 -9.94 -9.41 27.68
N GLU A 41 -9.74 -9.87 28.90
CA GLU A 41 -10.78 -10.15 29.88
C GLU A 41 -11.44 -8.83 30.35
N LEU A 42 -12.77 -8.74 30.27
CA LEU A 42 -13.54 -7.64 30.85
C LEU A 42 -14.32 -8.13 32.08
N ARG A 43 -14.91 -7.21 32.84
CA ARG A 43 -15.84 -7.48 33.97
C ARG A 43 -15.36 -8.40 35.09
N GLY A 44 -14.06 -8.67 35.18
CA GLY A 44 -13.45 -9.43 36.28
C GLY A 44 -13.62 -10.95 36.15
N ASN A 45 -14.08 -11.43 34.99
CA ASN A 45 -14.10 -12.84 34.62
C ASN A 45 -12.83 -13.21 33.87
N SER A 46 -12.38 -14.45 34.06
CA SER A 46 -11.24 -15.02 33.36
C SER A 46 -11.64 -15.82 32.11
N VAL A 47 -10.75 -15.90 31.11
CA VAL A 47 -10.85 -16.83 29.97
C VAL A 47 -10.98 -18.29 30.42
N ARG A 48 -10.51 -18.60 31.64
CA ARG A 48 -10.60 -19.93 32.27
C ARG A 48 -11.92 -20.17 33.01
N ASP A 49 -12.70 -19.14 33.28
CA ASP A 49 -13.97 -19.29 33.96
C ASP A 49 -14.95 -20.07 33.08
N SER A 50 -15.72 -20.95 33.71
CA SER A 50 -16.82 -21.66 33.06
C SER A 50 -17.91 -20.67 32.65
N SER A 51 -18.12 -20.52 31.33
CA SER A 51 -19.22 -19.70 30.81
C SER A 51 -20.59 -20.19 31.28
N TRP A 52 -20.73 -21.50 31.55
CA TRP A 52 -21.92 -22.07 32.15
C TRP A 52 -22.14 -21.55 33.57
N ASP A 53 -21.12 -21.59 34.43
CA ASP A 53 -21.27 -21.17 35.83
C ASP A 53 -21.52 -19.66 35.94
N LEU A 54 -20.85 -18.85 35.11
CA LEU A 54 -21.13 -17.42 34.99
C LEU A 54 -22.58 -17.15 34.53
N MET A 55 -23.08 -17.92 33.56
CA MET A 55 -24.46 -17.83 33.09
C MET A 55 -25.45 -18.19 34.20
N ILE A 56 -25.19 -19.27 34.95
CA ILE A 56 -26.03 -19.70 36.08
C ILE A 56 -26.06 -18.64 37.17
N ALA A 57 -24.90 -18.15 37.61
CA ALA A 57 -24.82 -17.10 38.62
C ALA A 57 -25.63 -15.87 38.19
N LYS A 58 -25.56 -15.52 36.90
CA LYS A 58 -26.35 -14.42 36.35
C LYS A 58 -27.84 -14.70 36.33
N ALA A 59 -28.25 -15.88 35.87
CA ALA A 59 -29.64 -16.29 35.84
C ALA A 59 -30.26 -16.29 37.25
N VAL A 60 -29.53 -16.77 38.25
CA VAL A 60 -29.95 -16.75 39.66
C VAL A 60 -30.12 -15.33 40.17
N SER A 61 -29.20 -14.42 39.83
CA SER A 61 -29.35 -12.98 40.16
C SER A 61 -30.60 -12.34 39.51
N GLN A 62 -31.16 -12.97 38.48
CA GLN A 62 -32.39 -12.57 37.80
C GLN A 62 -33.64 -13.33 38.28
N GLY A 63 -33.52 -14.11 39.37
CA GLY A 63 -34.61 -14.82 40.03
C GLY A 63 -34.79 -16.28 39.60
N VAL A 64 -33.93 -16.83 38.73
CA VAL A 64 -33.95 -18.27 38.44
C VAL A 64 -33.56 -19.04 39.70
N VAL A 65 -34.26 -20.14 39.99
CA VAL A 65 -33.93 -20.99 41.15
C VAL A 65 -32.55 -21.60 40.95
N SER A 66 -31.69 -21.57 41.96
CA SER A 66 -30.32 -22.11 41.86
C SER A 66 -30.30 -23.62 41.60
N PRO A 67 -29.21 -24.18 41.04
CA PRO A 67 -29.07 -25.63 40.89
C PRO A 67 -29.20 -26.41 42.21
N GLU A 68 -28.79 -25.79 43.32
CA GLU A 68 -28.82 -26.38 44.66
C GLU A 68 -30.24 -26.42 45.25
N ASP A 69 -31.02 -25.36 45.04
CA ASP A 69 -32.39 -25.23 45.56
C ASP A 69 -33.44 -25.89 44.65
N TRP A 70 -33.10 -26.08 43.36
CA TRP A 70 -34.01 -26.59 42.35
C TRP A 70 -34.62 -27.97 42.67
N PRO A 71 -33.88 -28.96 43.20
CA PRO A 71 -34.46 -30.27 43.52
C PRO A 71 -35.63 -30.16 44.51
N GLU A 72 -35.53 -29.28 45.51
CA GLU A 72 -36.61 -29.03 46.47
C GLU A 72 -37.77 -28.29 45.81
N TYR A 73 -37.47 -27.18 45.11
CA TYR A 73 -38.48 -26.43 44.35
C TYR A 73 -39.27 -27.34 43.38
N ASN A 74 -38.59 -28.22 42.65
CA ASN A 74 -39.20 -29.15 41.69
C ASN A 74 -40.05 -30.21 42.40
N ARG A 75 -39.66 -30.68 43.59
CA ARG A 75 -40.46 -31.61 44.42
C ARG A 75 -41.75 -30.98 44.95
N GLN A 76 -41.76 -29.68 45.21
CA GLN A 76 -42.93 -28.95 45.71
C GLN A 76 -44.03 -28.74 44.65
N ILE A 77 -43.72 -28.95 43.35
CA ILE A 77 -44.73 -28.90 42.29
C ILE A 77 -45.71 -30.05 42.47
N LYS A 78 -46.97 -29.72 42.81
CA LYS A 78 -48.06 -30.67 43.10
C LYS A 78 -48.33 -31.63 41.94
N ASP A 79 -48.38 -31.11 40.71
CA ASP A 79 -48.57 -31.93 39.51
C ASP A 79 -47.24 -32.53 39.06
N LYS A 80 -47.07 -33.85 39.26
CA LYS A 80 -45.87 -34.59 38.86
C LYS A 80 -45.54 -34.44 37.37
N LYS A 81 -46.53 -34.24 36.49
CA LYS A 81 -46.32 -34.05 35.04
C LYS A 81 -45.68 -32.71 34.70
N ARG A 82 -45.73 -31.74 35.62
CA ARG A 82 -45.11 -30.41 35.45
C ARG A 82 -43.68 -30.35 35.99
N ARG A 83 -43.25 -31.37 36.73
CA ARG A 83 -41.87 -31.48 37.24
C ARG A 83 -40.90 -31.66 36.08
N LYS A 84 -39.70 -31.15 36.26
CA LYS A 84 -38.62 -31.19 35.25
C LYS A 84 -37.67 -32.33 35.55
N LYS A 85 -37.17 -32.97 34.50
CA LYS A 85 -36.35 -34.19 34.65
C LYS A 85 -35.01 -33.88 35.31
N ASP A 86 -34.45 -32.74 34.94
CA ASP A 86 -33.17 -32.20 35.39
C ASP A 86 -33.21 -30.67 35.32
N TYR A 87 -32.15 -30.04 35.80
CA TYR A 87 -32.03 -28.59 35.86
C TYR A 87 -31.98 -27.94 34.46
N ASN A 88 -31.40 -28.62 33.47
CA ASN A 88 -31.33 -28.13 32.09
C ASN A 88 -32.73 -28.08 31.44
N ASP A 89 -33.56 -29.11 31.64
CA ASP A 89 -34.96 -29.13 31.21
C ASP A 89 -35.79 -28.01 31.90
N TYR A 90 -35.44 -27.69 33.14
CA TYR A 90 -35.99 -26.52 33.83
C TYR A 90 -35.60 -25.20 33.14
N LEU A 91 -34.32 -24.95 32.89
CA LEU A 91 -33.86 -23.74 32.18
C LEU A 91 -34.49 -23.60 30.78
N LEU A 92 -34.53 -24.69 30.01
CA LEU A 92 -35.17 -24.71 28.69
C LEU A 92 -36.67 -24.39 28.79
N THR A 93 -37.34 -24.84 29.84
CA THR A 93 -38.76 -24.50 30.08
C THR A 93 -38.95 -23.00 30.30
N LEU A 94 -38.05 -22.35 31.03
CA LEU A 94 -38.08 -20.89 31.23
C LEU A 94 -37.91 -20.12 29.90
N CYS A 95 -37.21 -20.71 28.94
CA CYS A 95 -36.99 -20.20 27.59
C CYS A 95 -38.06 -20.66 26.57
N SER A 96 -39.06 -21.44 26.99
CA SER A 96 -39.96 -22.12 26.05
C SER A 96 -40.77 -21.18 25.14
N LYS A 97 -41.17 -20.00 25.63
CA LYS A 97 -41.92 -19.00 24.84
C LYS A 97 -41.12 -18.49 23.63
N PRO A 98 -39.91 -17.91 23.79
CA PRO A 98 -39.11 -17.49 22.65
C PRO A 98 -38.73 -18.66 21.73
N ILE A 99 -38.35 -19.83 22.28
CA ILE A 99 -38.01 -21.02 21.48
C ILE A 99 -39.20 -21.44 20.58
N LYS A 100 -40.42 -21.48 21.14
CA LYS A 100 -41.63 -21.80 20.35
C LYS A 100 -41.87 -20.78 19.22
N ARG A 101 -41.64 -19.49 19.47
CA ARG A 101 -41.77 -18.44 18.45
C ARG A 101 -40.73 -18.58 17.34
N LEU A 102 -39.49 -18.91 17.68
CA LEU A 102 -38.43 -19.20 16.71
C LEU A 102 -38.83 -20.39 15.83
N LYS A 103 -39.21 -21.53 16.43
CA LYS A 103 -39.68 -22.72 15.70
C LYS A 103 -40.87 -22.41 14.78
N ALA A 104 -41.87 -21.68 15.27
CA ALA A 104 -43.03 -21.28 14.46
C ALA A 104 -42.64 -20.37 13.28
N THR A 105 -41.67 -19.47 13.48
CA THR A 105 -41.17 -18.58 12.40
C THR A 105 -40.36 -19.38 11.38
N GLN A 106 -39.55 -20.34 11.83
CA GLN A 106 -38.75 -21.20 10.97
C GLN A 106 -39.62 -22.03 10.00
N THR A 107 -40.76 -22.55 10.47
CA THR A 107 -41.65 -23.42 9.70
C THR A 107 -42.75 -22.68 8.93
N ALA A 108 -42.89 -21.36 9.12
CA ALA A 108 -43.89 -20.57 8.40
C ALA A 108 -43.58 -20.50 6.88
N LYS A 109 -44.63 -20.68 6.06
CA LYS A 109 -44.55 -20.80 4.59
C LYS A 109 -43.80 -19.64 3.91
N ASN A 110 -43.95 -18.42 4.43
CA ASN A 110 -43.43 -17.20 3.81
C ASN A 110 -42.10 -16.72 4.40
N THR A 111 -41.47 -17.48 5.31
CA THR A 111 -40.17 -17.08 5.90
C THR A 111 -39.05 -17.26 4.87
N PRO A 112 -38.24 -16.25 4.53
CA PRO A 112 -37.13 -16.38 3.57
C PRO A 112 -36.09 -17.44 3.99
N LYS A 113 -35.43 -18.07 3.00
CA LYS A 113 -34.41 -19.12 3.26
C LYS A 113 -33.30 -18.65 4.21
N ALA A 114 -32.76 -17.46 3.99
CA ALA A 114 -31.72 -16.88 4.84
C ALA A 114 -32.18 -16.74 6.30
N GLN A 115 -33.43 -16.28 6.52
CA GLN A 115 -34.01 -16.17 7.85
C GLN A 115 -34.24 -17.54 8.50
N ARG A 116 -34.68 -18.55 7.74
CA ARG A 116 -34.81 -19.93 8.25
C ARG A 116 -33.46 -20.48 8.69
N THR A 117 -32.41 -20.32 7.87
CA THR A 117 -31.05 -20.74 8.22
C THR A 117 -30.55 -20.08 9.49
N LYS A 118 -30.75 -18.76 9.62
CA LYS A 118 -30.40 -18.02 10.85
C LYS A 118 -31.10 -18.59 12.08
N ILE A 119 -32.41 -18.83 12.00
CA ILE A 119 -33.18 -19.40 13.11
C ILE A 119 -32.73 -20.84 13.43
N SER A 120 -32.37 -21.65 12.43
CA SER A 120 -31.80 -22.98 12.66
C SER A 120 -30.52 -22.93 13.48
N GLN A 121 -29.63 -21.98 13.19
CA GLN A 121 -28.38 -21.78 13.95
C GLN A 121 -28.64 -21.30 15.39
N GLU A 122 -29.63 -20.41 15.59
CA GLU A 122 -30.06 -19.98 16.92
C GLU A 122 -30.61 -21.17 17.73
N LEU A 123 -31.47 -22.01 17.14
CA LEU A 123 -32.02 -23.19 17.80
C LEU A 123 -30.96 -24.25 18.11
N ALA A 124 -30.00 -24.48 17.20
CA ALA A 124 -28.89 -25.39 17.44
C ALA A 124 -27.99 -24.91 18.59
N SER A 125 -27.83 -23.59 18.75
CA SER A 125 -27.10 -23.01 19.88
C SER A 125 -27.82 -23.23 21.21
N VAL A 126 -29.15 -23.09 21.23
CA VAL A 126 -29.97 -23.43 22.41
C VAL A 126 -29.86 -24.90 22.77
N ASP A 127 -29.93 -25.81 21.79
CA ASP A 127 -29.85 -27.25 22.04
C ASP A 127 -28.49 -27.66 22.60
N ARG A 128 -27.40 -26.99 22.15
CA ARG A 128 -26.04 -27.20 22.63
C ARG A 128 -25.82 -26.64 24.04
N ASP A 129 -26.23 -25.39 24.25
CA ASP A 129 -25.91 -24.64 25.47
C ASP A 129 -26.96 -24.86 26.56
N GLY A 130 -28.13 -25.44 26.27
CA GLY A 130 -29.18 -25.70 27.25
C GLY A 130 -29.96 -24.46 27.71
N VAL A 131 -29.70 -23.30 27.12
CA VAL A 131 -30.34 -22.01 27.45
C VAL A 131 -30.33 -21.07 26.24
N LEU A 132 -31.25 -20.10 26.21
CA LEU A 132 -31.23 -19.05 25.18
C LEU A 132 -30.18 -17.99 25.52
N ASN A 133 -28.97 -18.15 25.01
CA ASN A 133 -27.92 -17.14 25.09
C ASN A 133 -28.11 -16.06 24.02
N ASP A 134 -27.91 -14.81 24.42
CA ASP A 134 -27.89 -13.66 23.53
C ASP A 134 -26.44 -13.19 23.35
N GLY A 135 -25.92 -13.35 22.13
CA GLY A 135 -24.58 -12.94 21.74
C GLY A 135 -24.57 -11.55 21.12
N SER A 136 -23.58 -10.75 21.46
CA SER A 136 -23.40 -9.43 20.85
C SER A 136 -21.95 -9.16 20.46
N LEU A 137 -21.73 -8.56 19.30
CA LEU A 137 -20.42 -8.11 18.80
C LEU A 137 -20.44 -6.60 18.62
N TRP A 138 -19.38 -5.94 19.07
CA TRP A 138 -19.22 -4.48 19.04
C TRP A 138 -17.90 -4.10 18.39
N TYR A 139 -17.98 -3.32 17.32
CA TYR A 139 -16.84 -2.85 16.54
C TYR A 139 -16.80 -1.33 16.59
N VAL A 140 -15.61 -0.77 16.80
CA VAL A 140 -15.37 0.68 16.75
C VAL A 140 -14.88 1.14 15.39
N ALA A 141 -14.23 0.25 14.64
CA ALA A 141 -13.67 0.55 13.34
C ALA A 141 -13.50 -0.75 12.53
N LYS A 142 -13.29 -0.58 11.23
CA LYS A 142 -12.80 -1.64 10.35
C LYS A 142 -11.29 -1.69 10.33
N LEU A 143 -10.72 -2.82 9.90
CA LEU A 143 -9.27 -3.04 9.82
C LEU A 143 -8.58 -1.96 8.96
N ASP A 144 -9.26 -1.55 7.88
CA ASP A 144 -8.76 -0.56 6.92
C ASP A 144 -9.10 0.90 7.28
N ASP A 145 -9.75 1.16 8.41
CA ASP A 145 -10.16 2.51 8.82
C ASP A 145 -9.02 3.30 9.49
N ARG A 146 -7.87 2.65 9.74
CA ARG A 146 -6.69 3.27 10.37
C ARG A 146 -6.15 4.43 9.50
N PRO A 147 -6.01 5.65 10.05
CA PRO A 147 -5.35 6.74 9.35
C PRO A 147 -3.88 6.44 9.03
N ASP A 148 -3.41 6.83 7.85
CA ASP A 148 -2.02 6.57 7.38
C ASP A 148 -0.95 7.12 8.33
N ASN A 149 -1.26 8.20 9.06
CA ASN A 149 -0.37 8.87 10.00
C ASN A 149 -0.39 8.28 11.42
N VAL A 150 -1.22 7.26 11.70
CA VAL A 150 -1.33 6.61 13.01
C VAL A 150 -0.71 5.22 12.94
N SER A 151 0.20 4.87 13.85
CA SER A 151 0.82 3.55 13.84
C SER A 151 -0.19 2.43 14.09
N LYS A 152 0.06 1.21 13.62
CA LYS A 152 -0.83 0.05 13.88
C LYS A 152 -1.03 -0.17 15.38
N LYS A 153 0.04 0.03 16.18
CA LYS A 153 -0.03 -0.08 17.64
C LYS A 153 -0.94 0.97 18.25
N ASP A 154 -0.75 2.25 17.91
CA ASP A 154 -1.55 3.33 18.50
C ASP A 154 -3.04 3.22 18.13
N TRP A 155 -3.32 2.73 16.92
CA TRP A 155 -4.68 2.45 16.47
C TRP A 155 -5.33 1.32 17.29
N ARG A 156 -4.64 0.19 17.45
CA ARG A 156 -5.16 -0.94 18.25
C ARG A 156 -5.34 -0.56 19.72
N ASP A 157 -4.41 0.20 20.29
CA ASP A 157 -4.54 0.73 21.65
C ASP A 157 -5.78 1.64 21.79
N PHE A 158 -6.09 2.44 20.77
CA PHE A 158 -7.31 3.23 20.69
C PHE A 158 -8.58 2.36 20.65
N GLU A 159 -8.58 1.31 19.82
CA GLU A 159 -9.74 0.41 19.69
C GLU A 159 -10.02 -0.32 21.01
N VAL A 160 -8.98 -0.93 21.60
CA VAL A 160 -9.04 -1.63 22.88
C VAL A 160 -9.52 -0.70 24.00
N GLU A 161 -8.96 0.50 24.09
CA GLU A 161 -9.35 1.44 25.13
C GLU A 161 -10.81 1.90 24.96
N SER A 162 -11.24 2.17 23.72
CA SER A 162 -12.63 2.56 23.41
C SER A 162 -13.61 1.47 23.84
N LEU A 163 -13.34 0.21 23.49
CA LEU A 163 -14.17 -0.94 23.87
C LEU A 163 -14.15 -1.21 25.38
N THR A 164 -13.00 -1.03 26.03
CA THR A 164 -12.85 -1.17 27.48
C THR A 164 -13.65 -0.10 28.24
N ARG A 165 -13.54 1.16 27.81
CA ARG A 165 -14.31 2.28 28.41
C ARG A 165 -15.80 2.15 28.12
N PHE A 166 -16.17 1.63 26.96
CA PHE A 166 -17.56 1.32 26.62
C PHE A 166 -18.16 0.27 27.57
N ASP A 167 -17.45 -0.83 27.86
CA ASP A 167 -17.93 -1.83 28.83
C ASP A 167 -18.11 -1.26 30.25
N LYS A 168 -17.23 -0.33 30.63
CA LYS A 168 -17.27 0.35 31.93
C LYS A 168 -18.31 1.47 31.98
N ASN A 169 -18.88 1.88 30.84
CA ASN A 169 -19.86 2.96 30.79
C ASN A 169 -21.13 2.58 31.58
N PRO A 170 -21.57 3.40 32.57
CA PRO A 170 -22.73 3.10 33.40
C PRO A 170 -24.02 2.93 32.59
N THR A 171 -24.20 3.71 31.53
CA THR A 171 -25.37 3.65 30.66
C THR A 171 -25.39 2.35 29.87
N TYR A 172 -24.25 1.91 29.34
CA TYR A 172 -24.14 0.61 28.69
C TYR A 172 -24.46 -0.54 29.67
N ARG A 173 -23.95 -0.48 30.90
CA ARG A 173 -24.25 -1.48 31.94
C ARG A 173 -25.73 -1.50 32.35
N LEU A 174 -26.36 -0.33 32.42
CA LEU A 174 -27.80 -0.20 32.64
C LEU A 174 -28.61 -0.87 31.52
N LEU A 175 -28.22 -0.63 30.26
CA LEU A 175 -28.91 -1.16 29.07
C LEU A 175 -28.68 -2.65 28.84
N ASN A 176 -27.58 -3.21 29.38
CA ASN A 176 -27.20 -4.61 29.21
C ASN A 176 -27.06 -5.32 30.56
N PRO A 177 -28.14 -5.34 31.38
CA PRO A 177 -28.10 -5.91 32.71
C PRO A 177 -27.96 -7.43 32.68
N GLY A 178 -28.16 -8.06 31.52
CA GLY A 178 -28.08 -9.51 31.33
C GLY A 178 -26.70 -10.06 31.02
N THR A 179 -25.73 -9.20 30.68
CA THR A 179 -24.39 -9.62 30.29
C THR A 179 -23.66 -10.25 31.48
N TYR A 180 -23.25 -11.50 31.31
CA TYR A 180 -22.51 -12.28 32.30
C TYR A 180 -21.07 -12.57 31.88
N ARG A 181 -20.78 -12.48 30.58
CA ARG A 181 -19.42 -12.60 30.03
C ARG A 181 -19.18 -11.52 28.99
N SER A 182 -18.01 -10.89 29.06
CA SER A 182 -17.58 -9.85 28.14
C SER A 182 -16.08 -9.94 27.92
N GLU A 183 -15.65 -9.88 26.68
CA GLU A 183 -14.24 -10.03 26.27
C GLU A 183 -13.97 -9.11 25.08
N ILE A 184 -12.72 -8.68 24.90
CA ILE A 184 -12.25 -8.08 23.64
C ILE A 184 -11.39 -9.12 22.95
N HIS A 185 -11.71 -9.43 21.70
CA HIS A 185 -10.98 -10.39 20.88
C HIS A 185 -10.07 -9.64 19.91
N LEU A 186 -8.79 -10.03 19.91
CA LEU A 186 -7.72 -9.40 19.13
C LEU A 186 -7.19 -10.33 18.03
N ASP A 187 -7.62 -11.59 18.05
CA ASP A 187 -6.91 -12.75 17.53
C ASP A 187 -7.55 -13.38 16.28
N GLU A 188 -8.62 -12.78 15.79
CA GLU A 188 -9.27 -13.14 14.55
C GLU A 188 -8.63 -12.41 13.36
N SER A 189 -8.68 -13.03 12.17
CA SER A 189 -8.24 -12.42 10.90
C SER A 189 -9.04 -11.15 10.50
N GLY A 190 -9.97 -10.71 11.36
CA GLY A 190 -10.83 -9.56 11.21
C GLY A 190 -10.48 -8.40 12.15
N GLU A 191 -11.54 -7.70 12.55
CA GLU A 191 -11.50 -6.44 13.29
C GLU A 191 -11.45 -6.71 14.80
N ILE A 192 -10.73 -5.86 15.57
CA ILE A 192 -10.81 -5.91 17.03
C ILE A 192 -12.26 -5.64 17.42
N HIS A 193 -12.82 -6.51 18.24
CA HIS A 193 -14.19 -6.35 18.67
C HIS A 193 -14.39 -6.82 20.09
N LYS A 194 -15.42 -6.25 20.72
CA LYS A 194 -15.90 -6.71 22.01
C LYS A 194 -17.03 -7.68 21.78
N GLN A 195 -16.99 -8.81 22.48
CA GLN A 195 -18.03 -9.82 22.44
C GLN A 195 -18.69 -9.98 23.81
N ASP A 196 -20.01 -10.12 23.82
CA ASP A 196 -20.81 -10.37 25.02
C ASP A 196 -21.63 -11.65 24.92
N LEU A 197 -21.81 -12.30 26.06
CA LEU A 197 -22.90 -13.24 26.30
C LEU A 197 -23.83 -12.72 27.39
N ALA A 198 -25.14 -12.79 27.13
CA ALA A 198 -26.17 -12.32 28.03
C ALA A 198 -27.36 -13.29 28.15
N VAL A 199 -27.99 -13.29 29.33
CA VAL A 199 -29.30 -13.91 29.59
C VAL A 199 -30.29 -12.86 30.09
N TRP A 200 -31.57 -13.06 29.76
CA TRP A 200 -32.62 -12.06 29.95
C TRP A 200 -33.81 -12.65 30.72
N PHE A 201 -33.56 -13.21 31.90
CA PHE A 201 -34.64 -13.68 32.78
C PHE A 201 -35.27 -12.53 33.54
N ARG A 202 -36.57 -12.67 33.79
CA ARG A 202 -37.37 -11.70 34.52
C ARG A 202 -38.56 -12.40 35.19
N SER A 203 -38.88 -11.97 36.40
CA SER A 203 -40.13 -12.32 37.09
C SER A 203 -41.31 -11.53 36.52
N ASP A 204 -42.41 -12.22 36.23
CA ASP A 204 -43.70 -11.58 35.96
C ASP A 204 -44.35 -11.04 37.25
N SER A 205 -45.49 -10.38 37.13
CA SER A 205 -46.23 -9.80 38.27
C SER A 205 -46.71 -10.84 39.29
N LEU A 206 -46.69 -12.13 38.94
CA LEU A 206 -47.05 -13.24 39.82
C LEU A 206 -45.81 -13.92 40.42
N GLY A 207 -44.62 -13.31 40.25
CA GLY A 207 -43.35 -13.85 40.74
C GLY A 207 -42.81 -15.02 39.91
N ARG A 208 -43.40 -15.32 38.74
CA ARG A 208 -42.93 -16.43 37.90
C ARG A 208 -41.81 -15.94 36.98
N VAL A 209 -40.66 -16.59 37.08
CA VAL A 209 -39.50 -16.26 36.24
C VAL A 209 -39.67 -16.85 34.85
N GLN A 210 -39.35 -16.06 33.83
CA GLN A 210 -39.33 -16.49 32.43
C GLN A 210 -38.32 -15.66 31.63
N TYR A 211 -37.85 -16.19 30.51
CA TYR A 211 -37.02 -15.43 29.59
C TYR A 211 -37.85 -14.35 28.88
N SER A 212 -37.45 -13.07 28.99
CA SER A 212 -38.16 -11.95 28.35
C SER A 212 -37.27 -10.75 27.99
N LYS A 213 -36.42 -10.91 26.97
CA LYS A 213 -35.56 -9.84 26.44
C LYS A 213 -36.30 -8.52 26.16
N THR A 214 -37.41 -8.54 25.43
CA THR A 214 -38.14 -7.30 25.08
C THR A 214 -38.67 -6.56 26.31
N SER A 215 -39.20 -7.29 27.30
CA SER A 215 -39.72 -6.67 28.52
C SER A 215 -38.60 -6.10 29.40
N THR A 216 -37.46 -6.78 29.48
CA THR A 216 -36.27 -6.24 30.16
C THR A 216 -35.72 -5.01 29.44
N ILE A 217 -35.68 -5.02 28.10
CA ILE A 217 -35.28 -3.86 27.29
C ILE A 217 -36.18 -2.65 27.57
N GLN A 218 -37.49 -2.86 27.61
CA GLN A 218 -38.44 -1.79 27.92
C GLN A 218 -38.16 -1.18 29.31
N GLU A 219 -37.87 -2.00 30.32
CA GLU A 219 -37.55 -1.51 31.67
C GLU A 219 -36.26 -0.70 31.72
N VAL A 220 -35.20 -1.15 31.05
CA VAL A 220 -33.92 -0.42 31.06
C VAL A 220 -33.98 0.87 30.25
N LEU A 221 -34.74 0.89 29.14
CA LEU A 221 -34.97 2.12 28.37
C LEU A 221 -35.86 3.10 29.13
N LEU A 222 -36.89 2.61 29.83
CA LEU A 222 -37.72 3.46 30.68
C LEU A 222 -36.88 4.09 31.80
N LYS A 223 -35.97 3.32 32.43
CA LYS A 223 -35.02 3.84 33.41
C LYS A 223 -34.03 4.83 32.81
N LEU A 224 -33.54 4.58 31.60
CA LEU A 224 -32.65 5.50 30.89
C LEU A 224 -33.31 6.87 30.66
N TYR A 225 -34.63 6.90 30.48
CA TYR A 225 -35.42 8.11 30.29
C TYR A 225 -36.13 8.57 31.57
N ASP A 226 -35.54 8.32 32.74
CA ASP A 226 -36.01 8.80 34.04
C ASP A 226 -37.46 8.40 34.39
N GLY A 227 -37.91 7.25 33.89
CA GLY A 227 -39.28 6.79 34.08
C GLY A 227 -40.31 7.43 33.14
N ASN A 228 -39.89 8.28 32.20
CA ASN A 228 -40.77 8.98 31.28
C ASN A 228 -41.28 8.05 30.17
N LYS A 229 -42.49 7.55 30.36
CA LYS A 229 -43.15 6.65 29.41
C LYS A 229 -43.50 7.34 28.08
N ASP A 230 -43.89 8.61 28.11
CA ASP A 230 -44.26 9.34 26.90
C ASP A 230 -43.04 9.57 26.00
N GLU A 231 -41.88 9.87 26.60
CA GLU A 231 -40.62 10.00 25.87
C GLU A 231 -40.17 8.66 25.28
N LEU A 232 -40.32 7.56 26.04
CA LEU A 232 -40.06 6.21 25.52
C LEU A 232 -40.95 5.91 24.31
N ASP A 233 -42.26 6.08 24.46
CA ASP A 233 -43.24 5.76 23.42
C ASP A 233 -43.05 6.65 22.18
N ARG A 234 -42.69 7.93 22.38
CA ARG A 234 -42.32 8.86 21.29
C ARG A 234 -41.11 8.36 20.52
N ARG A 235 -40.01 8.01 21.20
CA ARG A 235 -38.78 7.52 20.55
C ARG A 235 -38.99 6.20 19.83
N VAL A 236 -39.74 5.27 20.42
CA VAL A 236 -40.08 3.99 19.78
C VAL A 236 -40.89 4.21 18.50
N SER A 237 -41.85 5.13 18.54
CA SER A 237 -42.65 5.49 17.37
C SER A 237 -41.81 6.18 16.28
N LEU A 238 -40.91 7.09 16.66
CA LEU A 238 -39.96 7.71 15.73
C LEU A 238 -39.04 6.69 15.06
N VAL A 239 -38.56 5.69 15.80
CA VAL A 239 -37.76 4.61 15.23
C VAL A 239 -38.54 3.91 14.11
N ALA A 240 -39.81 3.55 14.36
CA ALA A 240 -40.62 2.89 13.36
C ALA A 240 -40.80 3.76 12.10
N ASP A 241 -41.19 5.03 12.26
CA ASP A 241 -41.34 5.99 11.16
C ASP A 241 -40.07 6.08 10.29
N ILE A 242 -38.90 6.09 10.93
CA ILE A 242 -37.62 6.19 10.23
C ILE A 242 -37.29 4.88 9.52
N THR A 243 -37.50 3.75 10.18
CA THR A 243 -37.09 2.44 9.65
C THR A 243 -38.00 1.88 8.57
N ASP A 244 -39.28 2.27 8.54
CA ASP A 244 -40.25 1.74 7.57
C ASP A 244 -39.86 2.05 6.12
N ASN A 245 -39.15 3.16 5.87
CA ASN A 245 -38.74 3.60 4.52
C ASN A 245 -37.25 3.94 4.43
N ILE A 246 -36.41 3.37 5.31
CA ILE A 246 -34.99 3.70 5.29
C ILE A 246 -34.28 3.11 4.06
N ASP A 247 -33.65 3.98 3.28
CA ASP A 247 -32.69 3.56 2.26
C ASP A 247 -31.38 3.13 2.95
N LYS A 248 -31.01 1.86 2.76
CA LYS A 248 -29.80 1.24 3.31
C LYS A 248 -28.67 1.10 2.28
N THR A 249 -28.81 1.69 1.11
CA THR A 249 -27.76 1.76 0.10
C THR A 249 -26.49 2.40 0.67
N PRO A 250 -25.28 1.88 0.36
CA PRO A 250 -24.04 2.56 0.75
C PRO A 250 -24.04 4.03 0.34
N GLY A 251 -23.65 4.91 1.26
CA GLY A 251 -23.69 6.36 1.11
C GLY A 251 -24.98 7.02 1.61
N SER A 252 -26.03 6.26 1.90
CA SER A 252 -27.30 6.82 2.41
C SER A 252 -27.27 7.09 3.92
N GLU A 253 -28.07 8.08 4.31
CA GLU A 253 -28.42 8.47 5.70
C GLU A 253 -28.64 7.28 6.65
N ARG A 254 -27.77 6.99 7.63
CA ARG A 254 -28.06 5.96 8.65
C ARG A 254 -29.31 6.29 9.47
N ALA A 255 -30.10 5.25 9.77
CA ALA A 255 -31.32 5.39 10.55
C ALA A 255 -31.08 5.90 11.99
N ASP A 256 -30.01 5.50 12.67
CA ASP A 256 -29.69 5.99 14.02
C ASP A 256 -29.29 7.47 14.01
N THR A 257 -28.51 7.91 13.01
CA THR A 257 -28.23 9.35 12.80
C THR A 257 -29.53 10.13 12.61
N LYS A 258 -30.43 9.66 11.74
CA LYS A 258 -31.73 10.29 11.51
C LYS A 258 -32.55 10.37 12.80
N LEU A 259 -32.54 9.30 13.61
CA LEU A 259 -33.23 9.29 14.90
C LEU A 259 -32.69 10.38 15.81
N TRP A 260 -31.37 10.43 16.02
CA TRP A 260 -30.79 11.38 16.98
C TRP A 260 -30.94 12.83 16.53
N ARG A 261 -30.90 13.10 15.22
CA ARG A 261 -31.28 14.41 14.67
C ARG A 261 -32.74 14.75 14.96
N ALA A 262 -33.66 13.80 14.71
CA ALA A 262 -35.08 14.00 14.97
C ALA A 262 -35.38 14.23 16.47
N VAL A 263 -34.72 13.48 17.34
CA VAL A 263 -34.83 13.64 18.80
C VAL A 263 -34.28 15.00 19.25
N GLY A 264 -33.10 15.40 18.79
CA GLY A 264 -32.50 16.69 19.11
C GLY A 264 -33.34 17.88 18.64
N ASN A 265 -34.07 17.73 17.55
CA ASN A 265 -34.99 18.74 17.02
C ASN A 265 -36.40 18.67 17.64
N GLY A 266 -36.64 17.83 18.65
CA GLY A 266 -37.95 17.70 19.29
C GLY A 266 -39.06 17.15 18.37
N LYS A 267 -38.70 16.46 17.28
CA LYS A 267 -39.65 15.96 16.28
C LYS A 267 -40.65 14.99 16.90
N GLN A 268 -41.91 15.08 16.49
CA GLN A 268 -42.95 14.11 16.84
C GLN A 268 -43.08 13.04 15.75
N PRO A 269 -43.43 11.79 16.11
CA PRO A 269 -43.72 10.75 15.13
C PRO A 269 -44.98 11.08 14.34
N SER A 270 -45.07 10.57 13.12
CA SER A 270 -46.24 10.67 12.26
C SER A 270 -47.45 9.96 12.87
N ARG A 271 -47.19 8.88 13.60
CA ARG A 271 -48.18 8.10 14.34
C ARG A 271 -47.56 7.50 15.59
N MET A 272 -48.27 7.60 16.71
CA MET A 272 -47.91 6.88 17.92
C MET A 272 -48.18 5.38 17.75
N LEU A 273 -47.16 4.57 18.01
CA LEU A 273 -47.29 3.12 18.06
C LEU A 273 -47.89 2.68 19.40
N HIS A 274 -48.72 1.65 19.33
CA HIS A 274 -49.24 0.95 20.51
C HIS A 274 -48.54 -0.40 20.69
N ALA A 275 -48.60 -0.94 21.91
CA ALA A 275 -48.01 -2.23 22.26
C ALA A 275 -48.43 -3.32 21.26
N GLY A 276 -47.43 -3.98 20.65
CA GLY A 276 -47.66 -4.90 19.55
C GLY A 276 -46.35 -5.29 18.86
N LYS A 277 -46.45 -6.02 17.75
CA LYS A 277 -45.27 -6.55 17.03
C LYS A 277 -44.35 -5.44 16.53
N MET A 278 -44.90 -4.40 15.90
CA MET A 278 -44.11 -3.26 15.40
C MET A 278 -43.45 -2.49 16.54
N TYR A 279 -44.22 -2.16 17.58
CA TYR A 279 -43.69 -1.49 18.78
C TYR A 279 -42.54 -2.28 19.43
N ASN A 280 -42.71 -3.59 19.60
CA ASN A 280 -41.66 -4.45 20.17
C ASN A 280 -40.39 -4.50 19.30
N SER A 281 -40.56 -4.51 17.97
CA SER A 281 -39.43 -4.47 17.04
C SER A 281 -38.69 -3.13 17.12
N ALA A 282 -39.43 -2.03 17.09
CA ALA A 282 -38.89 -0.69 17.19
C ALA A 282 -38.23 -0.43 18.57
N MET A 283 -38.77 -1.00 19.64
CA MET A 283 -38.19 -0.97 20.98
C MET A 283 -36.81 -1.63 21.02
N ILE A 284 -36.67 -2.82 20.41
CA ILE A 284 -35.37 -3.48 20.31
C ILE A 284 -34.42 -2.61 19.48
N THR A 285 -34.87 -2.08 18.34
CA THR A 285 -34.04 -1.18 17.51
C THR A 285 -33.60 0.08 18.26
N LEU A 286 -34.47 0.71 19.06
CA LEU A 286 -34.13 1.85 19.89
C LEU A 286 -33.02 1.50 20.89
N TRP A 287 -33.13 0.35 21.57
CA TRP A 287 -32.08 -0.15 22.45
C TRP A 287 -30.75 -0.34 21.73
N ARG A 288 -30.75 -0.83 20.49
CA ARG A 288 -29.52 -0.93 19.68
C ARG A 288 -28.93 0.44 19.40
N TYR A 289 -29.76 1.40 19.02
CA TYR A 289 -29.30 2.76 18.70
C TYR A 289 -28.74 3.49 19.92
N GLU A 290 -29.33 3.30 21.11
CA GLU A 290 -28.78 3.86 22.35
C GLU A 290 -27.39 3.27 22.65
N ASN A 291 -27.22 1.95 22.51
CA ASN A 291 -25.90 1.32 22.69
C ASN A 291 -24.86 1.82 21.67
N VAL A 292 -25.23 1.90 20.39
CA VAL A 292 -24.36 2.42 19.33
C VAL A 292 -23.98 3.88 19.59
N ARG A 293 -24.91 4.70 20.10
CA ARG A 293 -24.63 6.10 20.48
C ARG A 293 -23.58 6.16 21.59
N ILE A 294 -23.71 5.33 22.62
CA ILE A 294 -22.74 5.30 23.74
C ILE A 294 -21.36 4.86 23.23
N LEU A 295 -21.29 3.82 22.40
CA LEU A 295 -20.03 3.36 21.82
C LEU A 295 -19.37 4.45 20.97
N ARG A 296 -20.17 5.16 20.17
CA ARG A 296 -19.73 6.32 19.38
C ARG A 296 -19.15 7.42 20.27
N ASP A 297 -19.88 7.82 21.30
CA ASP A 297 -19.48 8.94 22.16
C ASP A 297 -18.17 8.59 22.89
N VAL A 298 -18.04 7.35 23.37
CA VAL A 298 -16.81 6.85 24.00
C VAL A 298 -15.65 6.82 23.01
N ALA A 299 -15.83 6.27 21.80
CA ALA A 299 -14.77 6.18 20.80
C ALA A 299 -14.30 7.58 20.36
N LEU A 300 -15.22 8.52 20.11
CA LEU A 300 -14.87 9.91 19.79
C LEU A 300 -14.08 10.58 20.92
N GLN A 301 -14.45 10.31 22.17
CA GLN A 301 -13.73 10.84 23.33
C GLN A 301 -12.30 10.27 23.41
N VAL A 302 -12.13 8.96 23.31
CA VAL A 302 -10.80 8.31 23.38
C VAL A 302 -9.92 8.77 22.23
N ALA A 303 -10.45 8.86 21.01
CA ALA A 303 -9.70 9.36 19.87
C ALA A 303 -9.19 10.79 20.10
N LYS A 304 -10.06 11.67 20.62
CA LYS A 304 -9.68 13.05 20.99
C LYS A 304 -8.56 13.08 22.03
N GLU A 305 -8.65 12.25 23.07
CA GLU A 305 -7.63 12.15 24.12
C GLU A 305 -6.29 11.61 23.59
N ARG A 306 -6.32 10.75 22.58
CA ARG A 306 -5.13 10.16 21.93
C ARG A 306 -4.59 10.98 20.74
N GLY A 307 -5.24 12.07 20.36
CA GLY A 307 -4.86 12.87 19.18
C GLY A 307 -5.03 12.13 17.84
N ILE A 308 -5.97 11.18 17.78
CA ILE A 308 -6.28 10.42 16.57
C ILE A 308 -7.43 11.10 15.83
N ASP A 309 -7.23 11.35 14.55
CA ASP A 309 -8.26 11.88 13.65
C ASP A 309 -9.28 10.77 13.32
N TYR A 310 -10.23 10.56 14.24
CA TYR A 310 -11.28 9.55 14.14
C TYR A 310 -12.65 10.21 13.97
N HIS A 311 -13.40 9.73 12.98
CA HIS A 311 -14.73 10.22 12.64
C HIS A 311 -15.66 9.05 12.35
N VAL A 312 -16.81 9.01 13.03
CA VAL A 312 -17.85 8.00 12.77
C VAL A 312 -18.72 8.45 11.61
N SER A 313 -18.86 7.60 10.60
CA SER A 313 -19.73 7.89 9.45
C SER A 313 -21.20 7.98 9.86
N ASP A 314 -21.87 9.02 9.37
CA ASP A 314 -23.31 9.21 9.49
C ASP A 314 -24.10 8.47 8.39
N ARG A 315 -23.39 7.82 7.45
CA ARG A 315 -23.90 7.10 6.29
C ARG A 315 -23.58 5.61 6.35
N TYR A 316 -24.42 4.79 5.70
CA TYR A 316 -24.15 3.37 5.54
C TYR A 316 -22.88 3.17 4.71
N GLU A 317 -21.93 2.42 5.23
CA GLU A 317 -20.68 2.13 4.50
C GLU A 317 -20.72 0.79 3.76
N THR A 318 -21.64 -0.09 4.14
CA THR A 318 -21.83 -1.40 3.51
C THR A 318 -23.30 -1.59 3.17
N ASP A 319 -23.58 -2.53 2.27
CA ASP A 319 -24.93 -2.99 1.93
C ASP A 319 -25.60 -3.82 3.04
N GLY A 320 -24.90 -4.02 4.17
CA GLY A 320 -25.35 -4.82 5.30
C GLY A 320 -25.40 -6.33 5.02
N VAL A 321 -24.81 -6.79 3.90
CA VAL A 321 -24.74 -8.21 3.56
C VAL A 321 -23.50 -8.80 4.21
N HIS A 322 -23.71 -9.63 5.24
CA HIS A 322 -22.63 -10.39 5.87
C HIS A 322 -22.10 -11.43 4.87
N ARG A 323 -20.86 -11.27 4.43
CA ARG A 323 -20.20 -12.13 3.43
C ARG A 323 -19.44 -13.23 4.16
N SER A 324 -19.52 -14.47 3.67
CA SER A 324 -18.72 -15.57 4.24
C SER A 324 -17.22 -15.28 4.09
N ARG A 325 -16.40 -15.92 4.92
CA ARG A 325 -14.93 -15.83 4.92
C ARG A 325 -14.33 -15.86 3.52
N ASP A 326 -14.74 -16.81 2.68
CA ASP A 326 -14.16 -16.98 1.34
C ASP A 326 -14.45 -15.77 0.44
N VAL A 327 -15.63 -15.17 0.57
CA VAL A 327 -16.03 -13.98 -0.18
C VAL A 327 -15.32 -12.73 0.35
N TYR A 328 -15.09 -12.66 1.67
CA TYR A 328 -14.30 -11.59 2.28
C TYR A 328 -12.83 -11.67 1.85
N MET A 329 -12.23 -12.87 1.89
CA MET A 329 -10.86 -13.10 1.43
C MET A 329 -10.69 -12.80 -0.06
N GLN A 330 -11.64 -13.18 -0.91
CA GLN A 330 -11.62 -12.79 -2.33
C GLN A 330 -11.75 -11.28 -2.52
N TYR A 331 -12.61 -10.62 -1.74
CA TYR A 331 -12.75 -9.17 -1.79
C TYR A 331 -11.45 -8.47 -1.34
N GLN A 332 -10.81 -8.95 -0.28
CA GLN A 332 -9.55 -8.41 0.21
C GLN A 332 -8.42 -8.64 -0.79
N GLN A 333 -8.28 -9.85 -1.34
CA GLN A 333 -7.33 -10.13 -2.42
C GLN A 333 -7.55 -9.24 -3.64
N THR A 334 -8.82 -8.95 -3.98
CA THR A 334 -9.17 -8.04 -5.07
C THR A 334 -8.77 -6.60 -4.73
N LYS A 335 -8.99 -6.16 -3.49
CA LYS A 335 -8.64 -4.83 -3.00
C LYS A 335 -7.13 -4.63 -2.92
N ASP A 336 -6.39 -5.62 -2.44
CA ASP A 336 -4.93 -5.62 -2.39
C ASP A 336 -4.33 -5.63 -3.79
N SER A 337 -4.91 -6.40 -4.72
CA SER A 337 -4.56 -6.37 -6.14
C SER A 337 -4.75 -4.97 -6.73
N LEU A 338 -5.91 -4.33 -6.47
CA LEU A 338 -6.19 -2.96 -6.91
C LEU A 338 -5.24 -1.92 -6.28
N HIS A 339 -4.89 -2.08 -5.00
CA HIS A 339 -3.95 -1.20 -4.30
C HIS A 339 -2.53 -1.33 -4.88
N ASN A 340 -2.05 -2.57 -5.09
CA ASN A 340 -0.78 -2.86 -5.72
C ASN A 340 -0.73 -2.33 -7.17
N GLN A 341 -1.83 -2.44 -7.91
CA GLN A 341 -1.95 -1.89 -9.26
C GLN A 341 -1.85 -0.35 -9.24
N ARG A 342 -2.52 0.33 -8.30
CA ARG A 342 -2.40 1.80 -8.12
C ARG A 342 -0.98 2.23 -7.73
N LEU A 343 -0.31 1.49 -6.86
CA LEU A 343 1.08 1.72 -6.47
C LEU A 343 2.03 1.54 -7.67
N ALA A 344 1.82 0.50 -8.47
CA ALA A 344 2.56 0.28 -9.71
C ALA A 344 2.34 1.41 -10.71
N THR A 345 1.10 1.89 -10.87
CA THR A 345 0.79 3.05 -11.72
C THR A 345 1.48 4.32 -11.23
N LYS A 346 1.45 4.62 -9.92
CA LYS A 346 2.16 5.78 -9.34
C LYS A 346 3.68 5.68 -9.54
N ARG A 347 4.28 4.50 -9.34
CA ARG A 347 5.71 4.26 -9.58
C ARG A 347 6.07 4.43 -11.05
N ALA A 348 5.24 3.92 -11.96
CA ALA A 348 5.42 4.08 -13.39
C ALA A 348 5.33 5.56 -13.81
N GLN A 349 4.33 6.30 -13.31
CA GLN A 349 4.20 7.75 -13.55
C GLN A 349 5.41 8.53 -13.03
N TYR A 350 5.92 8.20 -11.85
CA TYR A 350 7.12 8.82 -11.29
C TYR A 350 8.38 8.51 -12.13
N ALA A 351 8.55 7.27 -12.59
CA ALA A 351 9.65 6.88 -13.46
C ALA A 351 9.58 7.57 -14.83
N THR A 352 8.37 7.67 -15.42
CA THR A 352 8.13 8.40 -16.68
C THR A 352 8.42 9.89 -16.53
N GLY A 353 8.06 10.50 -15.39
CA GLY A 353 8.43 11.89 -15.07
C GLY A 353 9.95 12.09 -15.07
N LYS A 354 10.69 11.27 -14.31
CA LYS A 354 12.17 11.32 -14.28
C LYS A 354 12.82 11.12 -15.65
N LEU A 355 12.30 10.20 -16.46
CA LEU A 355 12.81 9.96 -17.81
C LEU A 355 12.56 11.16 -18.71
N THR A 356 11.40 11.80 -18.59
CA THR A 356 11.06 13.01 -19.35
C THR A 356 11.97 14.17 -18.96
N ASP A 357 12.22 14.36 -17.66
CA ASP A 357 13.14 15.40 -17.16
C ASP A 357 14.57 15.17 -17.70
N ALA A 358 15.06 13.93 -17.65
CA ALA A 358 16.39 13.60 -18.20
C ALA A 358 16.49 13.83 -19.71
N ILE A 359 15.43 13.51 -20.48
CA ILE A 359 15.39 13.80 -21.92
C ILE A 359 15.39 15.32 -22.17
N ASN A 360 14.62 16.08 -21.38
CA ASN A 360 14.58 17.54 -21.48
C ASN A 360 15.95 18.17 -21.16
N ASP A 361 16.63 17.69 -20.13
CA ASP A 361 17.97 18.16 -19.74
C ASP A 361 19.00 17.91 -20.85
N ILE A 362 19.03 16.69 -21.41
CA ILE A 362 19.93 16.37 -22.53
C ILE A 362 19.60 17.21 -23.76
N TYR A 363 18.31 17.43 -24.05
CA TYR A 363 17.86 18.25 -25.17
C TYR A 363 18.30 19.70 -25.00
N GLN A 364 18.12 20.27 -23.81
CA GLN A 364 18.60 21.59 -23.43
C GLN A 364 20.11 21.72 -23.58
N ASP A 365 20.87 20.73 -23.09
CA ASP A 365 22.31 20.74 -23.21
C ASP A 365 22.79 20.66 -24.66
N THR A 366 22.09 19.88 -25.49
CA THR A 366 22.44 19.66 -26.90
C THR A 366 22.08 20.87 -27.78
N PHE A 367 20.90 21.45 -27.59
CA PHE A 367 20.35 22.48 -28.49
C PHE A 367 20.33 23.90 -27.90
N LYS A 368 20.73 24.05 -26.63
CA LYS A 368 20.75 25.32 -25.87
C LYS A 368 19.42 26.07 -25.89
N ARG A 369 18.31 25.31 -25.94
CA ARG A 369 16.94 25.82 -25.90
C ARG A 369 16.01 24.81 -25.25
N ASN A 370 14.92 25.32 -24.67
CA ASN A 370 13.84 24.46 -24.19
C ASN A 370 13.16 23.72 -25.36
N PRO A 371 12.69 22.48 -25.14
CA PRO A 371 11.80 21.82 -26.08
C PRO A 371 10.50 22.62 -26.26
N GLY A 372 9.91 22.54 -27.45
CA GLY A 372 8.64 23.21 -27.74
C GLY A 372 7.48 22.56 -26.96
N ALA A 373 6.45 23.33 -26.61
CA ALA A 373 5.29 22.82 -25.86
C ALA A 373 4.54 21.65 -26.55
N SER A 374 4.77 21.45 -27.85
CA SER A 374 4.19 20.38 -28.65
C SER A 374 5.16 19.22 -28.97
N GLU A 375 6.42 19.27 -28.51
CA GLU A 375 7.42 18.23 -28.81
C GLU A 375 7.39 17.11 -27.77
N SER A 376 6.97 15.91 -28.19
CA SER A 376 6.93 14.73 -27.32
C SER A 376 8.36 14.23 -26.97
N PRO A 377 8.55 13.52 -25.83
CA PRO A 377 9.87 12.99 -25.44
C PRO A 377 10.53 12.08 -26.48
N LEU A 378 9.74 11.37 -27.29
CA LEU A 378 10.24 10.54 -28.39
C LEU A 378 10.83 11.39 -29.53
N GLU A 379 10.13 12.48 -29.90
CA GLU A 379 10.62 13.41 -30.91
C GLU A 379 11.88 14.14 -30.46
N GLN A 380 11.97 14.49 -29.17
CA GLN A 380 13.17 15.07 -28.58
C GLN A 380 14.35 14.10 -28.65
N SER A 381 14.14 12.83 -28.28
CA SER A 381 15.16 11.78 -28.34
C SER A 381 15.68 11.55 -29.78
N ASN A 382 14.79 11.51 -30.77
CA ASN A 382 15.17 11.36 -32.17
C ASN A 382 16.03 12.54 -32.66
N LYS A 383 15.70 13.77 -32.26
CA LYS A 383 16.50 14.95 -32.60
C LYS A 383 17.90 14.90 -31.99
N ILE A 384 18.02 14.48 -30.72
CA ILE A 384 19.32 14.27 -30.06
C ILE A 384 20.15 13.24 -30.85
N ILE A 385 19.56 12.10 -31.21
CA ILE A 385 20.24 11.05 -31.98
C ILE A 385 20.75 11.57 -33.33
N ASP A 386 19.92 12.33 -34.05
CA ASP A 386 20.32 12.89 -35.34
C ASP A 386 21.43 13.94 -35.22
N HIS A 387 21.42 14.74 -34.15
CA HIS A 387 22.50 15.66 -33.86
C HIS A 387 23.81 14.91 -33.59
N LEU A 388 23.79 13.87 -32.75
CA LEU A 388 24.97 13.03 -32.47
C LEU A 388 25.54 12.37 -33.72
N LYS A 389 24.69 11.90 -34.65
CA LYS A 389 25.13 11.35 -35.94
C LYS A 389 25.87 12.41 -36.78
N LYS A 390 25.38 13.65 -36.80
CA LYS A 390 26.03 14.75 -37.52
C LYS A 390 27.39 15.10 -36.92
N VAL A 391 27.46 15.23 -35.59
CA VAL A 391 28.72 15.50 -34.87
C VAL A 391 29.74 14.39 -35.13
N LYS A 392 29.31 13.12 -35.12
CA LYS A 392 30.20 12.00 -35.46
C LYS A 392 30.75 12.10 -36.88
N ALA A 393 29.88 12.37 -37.86
CA ALA A 393 30.31 12.52 -39.26
C ALA A 393 31.26 13.71 -39.46
N GLU A 394 31.07 14.80 -38.72
CA GLU A 394 31.99 15.95 -38.73
C GLU A 394 33.34 15.61 -38.09
N SER A 395 33.34 14.91 -36.94
CA SER A 395 34.56 14.42 -36.31
C SER A 395 35.38 13.51 -37.22
N GLU A 396 34.72 12.59 -37.95
CA GLU A 396 35.39 11.70 -38.91
C GLU A 396 36.01 12.49 -40.08
N ARG A 397 35.35 13.56 -40.54
CA ARG A 397 35.92 14.45 -41.58
C ARG A 397 37.14 15.23 -41.08
N ILE A 398 37.07 15.81 -39.89
CA ILE A 398 38.19 16.53 -39.27
C ILE A 398 39.39 15.60 -39.09
N GLN A 399 39.14 14.35 -38.69
CA GLN A 399 40.20 13.37 -38.54
C GLN A 399 40.88 13.03 -39.87
N ALA A 400 40.10 12.80 -40.93
CA ALA A 400 40.64 12.58 -42.27
C ALA A 400 41.42 13.80 -42.82
N GLU A 401 40.99 15.02 -42.49
CA GLU A 401 41.69 16.24 -42.88
C GLU A 401 43.02 16.41 -42.12
N ASN A 402 43.03 16.16 -40.82
CA ASN A 402 44.26 16.16 -40.01
C ASN A 402 45.28 15.14 -40.52
N GLU A 403 44.84 13.93 -40.90
CA GLU A 403 45.72 12.91 -41.49
C GLU A 403 46.33 13.38 -42.82
N ARG A 404 45.54 14.07 -43.67
CA ARG A 404 46.05 14.65 -44.93
C ARG A 404 47.06 15.77 -44.68
N GLN A 405 46.78 16.68 -43.74
CA GLN A 405 47.70 17.76 -43.39
C GLN A 405 49.02 17.22 -42.84
N GLN A 406 48.95 16.16 -42.02
CA GLN A 406 50.14 15.49 -41.49
C GLN A 406 51.00 14.88 -42.62
N GLN A 407 50.37 14.21 -43.59
CA GLN A 407 51.08 13.68 -44.77
C GLN A 407 51.75 14.77 -45.60
N GLN A 408 51.10 15.93 -45.79
CA GLN A 408 51.70 17.07 -46.50
C GLN A 408 52.90 17.64 -45.75
N LEU A 409 52.80 17.76 -44.42
CA LEU A 409 53.89 18.19 -43.54
C LEU A 409 55.11 17.28 -43.66
N ASP A 410 54.90 15.96 -43.69
CA ASP A 410 55.99 14.99 -43.80
C ASP A 410 56.65 15.03 -45.19
N GLN A 411 55.87 15.21 -46.26
CA GLN A 411 56.42 15.42 -47.61
C GLN A 411 57.28 16.69 -47.71
N LEU A 412 56.83 17.80 -47.13
CA LEU A 412 57.57 19.06 -47.12
C LEU A 412 58.88 18.95 -46.34
N LYS A 413 58.88 18.26 -45.19
CA LYS A 413 60.11 17.99 -44.42
C LYS A 413 61.12 17.23 -45.27
N HIS A 414 60.67 16.18 -45.96
CA HIS A 414 61.54 15.36 -46.81
C HIS A 414 62.15 16.16 -47.97
N GLN A 415 61.36 16.99 -48.66
CA GLN A 415 61.88 17.87 -49.73
C GLN A 415 62.92 18.87 -49.20
N ASN A 416 62.70 19.42 -48.01
CA ASN A 416 63.61 20.41 -47.42
C ASN A 416 64.95 19.77 -47.01
N GLU A 417 64.93 18.54 -46.50
CA GLU A 417 66.15 17.76 -46.23
C GLU A 417 66.95 17.48 -47.51
N MET A 418 66.27 17.10 -48.60
CA MET A 418 66.89 16.87 -49.91
C MET A 418 67.60 18.11 -50.45
N MET A 419 66.97 19.29 -50.35
CA MET A 419 67.59 20.55 -50.78
C MET A 419 68.83 20.90 -49.96
N LYS A 420 68.80 20.70 -48.64
CA LYS A 420 69.97 20.93 -47.77
C LYS A 420 71.14 20.02 -48.11
N GLN A 421 70.88 18.76 -48.46
CA GLN A 421 71.93 17.83 -48.90
C GLN A 421 72.54 18.24 -50.23
N GLN A 422 71.74 18.66 -51.22
CA GLN A 422 72.25 19.15 -52.51
C GLN A 422 73.13 20.40 -52.37
N SER A 423 72.74 21.34 -51.51
CA SER A 423 73.52 22.56 -51.26
C SER A 423 74.90 22.27 -50.66
N ARG A 424 74.98 21.39 -49.64
CA ARG A 424 76.29 20.96 -49.07
C ARG A 424 77.18 20.25 -50.08
N TRP A 425 76.57 19.47 -50.97
CA TRP A 425 77.26 18.77 -52.05
C TRP A 425 77.91 19.75 -53.04
N PHE A 426 77.20 20.82 -53.39
CA PHE A 426 77.72 21.85 -54.28
C PHE A 426 78.88 22.64 -53.65
N GLU A 427 78.78 22.98 -52.37
CA GLU A 427 79.84 23.67 -51.62
C GLU A 427 81.12 22.84 -51.52
N LEU A 428 81.00 21.54 -51.18
CA LEU A 428 82.14 20.64 -51.08
C LEU A 428 82.84 20.45 -52.44
N ARG A 429 82.06 20.30 -53.52
CA ARG A 429 82.57 20.22 -54.90
C ARG A 429 83.41 21.44 -55.24
N LEU A 430 82.89 22.65 -55.00
CA LEU A 430 83.60 23.90 -55.28
C LEU A 430 84.90 24.01 -54.47
N LEU A 431 84.85 23.60 -53.19
CA LEU A 431 86.02 23.62 -52.32
C LEU A 431 87.14 22.72 -52.85
N ILE A 432 86.81 21.47 -53.23
CA ILE A 432 87.78 20.49 -53.74
C ILE A 432 88.42 21.00 -55.05
N VAL A 433 87.61 21.48 -55.99
CA VAL A 433 88.12 22.03 -57.26
C VAL A 433 89.05 23.22 -56.99
N ASN A 434 88.67 24.15 -56.12
CA ASN A 434 89.51 25.30 -55.78
C ASN A 434 90.81 24.90 -55.05
N ILE A 435 90.79 23.87 -54.21
CA ILE A 435 92.00 23.34 -53.56
C ILE A 435 92.94 22.76 -54.62
N ILE A 436 92.43 21.93 -55.54
CA ILE A 436 93.23 21.34 -56.61
C ILE A 436 93.82 22.45 -57.50
N GLU A 437 93.02 23.45 -57.86
CA GLU A 437 93.46 24.62 -58.63
C GLU A 437 94.59 25.39 -57.93
N LYS A 438 94.52 25.56 -56.60
CA LYS A 438 95.60 26.21 -55.83
C LYS A 438 96.84 25.35 -55.72
N LEU A 439 96.70 24.04 -55.50
CA LEU A 439 97.83 23.10 -55.40
C LEU A 439 98.49 22.84 -56.76
N TRP A 440 97.76 23.05 -57.86
CA TRP A 440 98.26 22.88 -59.23
C TRP A 440 99.55 23.68 -59.50
N ASN A 441 99.61 24.93 -59.03
CA ASN A 441 100.78 25.79 -59.17
C ASN A 441 102.04 25.27 -58.45
N LEU A 442 101.86 24.34 -57.50
CA LEU A 442 102.93 23.68 -56.75
C LEU A 442 103.32 22.32 -57.36
N MET A 443 102.43 21.68 -58.11
CA MET A 443 102.64 20.34 -58.66
C MET A 443 103.31 20.31 -60.04
N PHE A 444 103.32 21.44 -60.76
CA PHE A 444 103.90 21.52 -62.10
C PHE A 444 105.07 22.49 -62.19
N ASP A 445 106.21 21.95 -62.62
CA ASP A 445 107.49 22.64 -62.76
C ASP A 445 107.45 23.74 -63.83
N ARG A 446 108.34 24.72 -63.68
CA ARG A 446 108.29 26.02 -64.39
C ARG A 446 108.28 25.94 -65.93
N ASP A 447 108.66 24.79 -66.50
CA ASP A 447 108.84 24.58 -67.94
C ASP A 447 107.59 24.09 -68.70
N LEU A 448 106.48 23.78 -68.02
CA LEU A 448 105.20 23.40 -68.68
C LEU A 448 104.15 24.53 -68.71
N ARG A 449 104.52 25.75 -68.29
CA ARG A 449 103.56 26.85 -68.06
C ARG A 449 103.10 27.59 -69.31
N HIS A 450 103.81 27.50 -70.44
CA HIS A 450 103.47 28.29 -71.64
C HIS A 450 102.45 27.64 -72.57
N ASP A 451 102.29 26.31 -72.56
CA ASP A 451 101.30 25.63 -73.40
C ASP A 451 99.86 25.67 -72.84
N PHE A 452 99.67 26.11 -71.59
CA PHE A 452 98.39 25.95 -70.88
C PHE A 452 97.65 27.24 -70.48
N THR A 453 98.25 28.43 -70.66
CA THR A 453 97.55 29.71 -70.44
C THR A 453 96.35 29.90 -71.36
N ASN A 454 96.30 29.20 -72.49
CA ASN A 454 95.20 29.28 -73.45
C ASN A 454 94.08 28.25 -73.22
N ASP A 455 94.18 27.35 -72.22
CA ASP A 455 93.16 26.29 -72.00
C ASP A 455 92.80 26.01 -70.52
N HIS A 456 93.07 26.97 -69.63
CA HIS A 456 92.77 26.86 -68.19
C HIS A 456 91.30 26.56 -67.89
N GLN A 457 90.36 27.17 -68.62
CA GLN A 457 88.93 26.92 -68.42
C GLN A 457 88.55 25.49 -68.79
N LYS A 458 89.06 24.94 -69.89
CA LYS A 458 88.81 23.54 -70.28
C LYS A 458 89.41 22.56 -69.27
N TRP A 459 90.59 22.86 -68.72
CA TRP A 459 91.18 22.07 -67.64
C TRP A 459 90.30 22.10 -66.38
N ARG A 460 89.85 23.29 -65.96
CA ARG A 460 88.98 23.46 -64.79
C ARG A 460 87.66 22.71 -64.97
N ASP A 461 87.07 22.77 -66.17
CA ASP A 461 85.83 22.06 -66.50
C ASP A 461 86.05 20.53 -66.50
N SER A 462 87.17 20.05 -67.04
CA SER A 462 87.57 18.64 -67.02
C SER A 462 87.77 18.12 -65.60
N MET A 463 88.53 18.85 -64.77
CA MET A 463 88.76 18.50 -63.37
C MET A 463 87.46 18.54 -62.56
N THR A 464 86.61 19.52 -62.83
CA THR A 464 85.28 19.61 -62.22
C THR A 464 84.44 18.37 -62.55
N ASN A 465 84.49 17.88 -63.80
CA ASN A 465 83.80 16.66 -64.21
C ASN A 465 84.39 15.40 -63.58
N GLN A 466 85.71 15.34 -63.40
CA GLN A 466 86.37 14.22 -62.71
C GLN A 466 86.02 14.19 -61.21
N VAL A 467 86.08 15.35 -60.53
CA VAL A 467 85.66 15.49 -59.13
C VAL A 467 84.18 15.12 -58.99
N ASN A 468 83.31 15.56 -59.91
CA ASN A 468 81.90 15.17 -59.92
C ASN A 468 81.71 13.65 -60.01
N LYS A 469 82.45 13.00 -60.91
CA LYS A 469 82.36 11.56 -61.12
C LYS A 469 82.84 10.79 -59.89
N GLU A 470 83.97 11.21 -59.33
CA GLU A 470 84.57 10.52 -58.18
C GLU A 470 83.75 10.71 -56.91
N MET A 471 83.27 11.92 -56.65
CA MET A 471 82.38 12.15 -55.53
C MET A 471 81.06 11.38 -55.71
N TYR A 472 80.46 11.35 -56.91
CA TYR A 472 79.25 10.55 -57.18
C TYR A 472 79.49 9.04 -56.93
N ASN A 473 80.67 8.52 -57.26
CA ASN A 473 81.03 7.12 -57.03
C ASN A 473 81.19 6.77 -55.54
N GLN A 474 81.47 7.76 -54.68
CA GLN A 474 81.59 7.58 -53.23
C GLN A 474 80.25 7.63 -52.48
N LEU A 475 79.15 8.02 -53.15
CA LEU A 475 77.80 7.98 -52.60
C LEU A 475 77.28 6.54 -52.51
N ASP A 476 76.41 6.28 -51.53
CA ASP A 476 75.71 4.99 -51.45
C ASP A 476 74.67 4.83 -52.58
N LYS A 477 74.24 3.58 -52.82
CA LYS A 477 73.30 3.25 -53.91
C LYS A 477 71.93 3.95 -53.79
N HIS A 478 71.52 4.37 -52.60
CA HIS A 478 70.25 5.05 -52.38
C HIS A 478 70.36 6.54 -52.71
N GLN A 479 71.49 7.17 -52.34
CA GLN A 479 71.80 8.56 -52.63
C GLN A 479 72.08 8.80 -54.13
N GLN A 480 72.75 7.86 -54.80
CA GLN A 480 72.96 7.90 -56.25
C GLN A 480 71.65 7.89 -57.05
N LYS A 481 70.60 7.20 -56.57
CA LYS A 481 69.29 7.19 -57.24
C LYS A 481 68.56 8.53 -57.15
N GLN A 482 68.84 9.34 -56.13
CA GLN A 482 68.17 10.62 -55.90
C GLN A 482 68.85 11.80 -56.61
N LEU A 483 70.11 11.65 -57.05
CA LEU A 483 70.88 12.66 -57.76
C LEU A 483 71.09 12.22 -59.22
N LYS A 484 70.72 13.07 -60.20
CA LYS A 484 70.98 12.75 -61.63
C LYS A 484 72.49 12.69 -61.87
N ALA A 485 72.97 11.62 -62.50
CA ALA A 485 74.38 11.45 -62.85
C ALA A 485 74.90 12.64 -63.68
N PRO A 486 76.15 13.12 -63.45
CA PRO A 486 76.70 14.22 -64.24
C PRO A 486 76.86 13.80 -65.72
N ASN A 487 76.28 14.58 -66.64
CA ASN A 487 76.37 14.32 -68.09
C ASN A 487 77.82 14.36 -68.57
N GLN A 488 78.27 13.31 -69.27
CA GLN A 488 79.53 13.29 -70.01
C GLN A 488 79.39 14.09 -71.30
N SER A 489 79.77 15.37 -71.32
CA SER A 489 79.92 16.11 -72.58
C SER A 489 81.32 15.91 -73.14
N ASN A 490 81.45 15.10 -74.19
CA ASN A 490 82.63 15.09 -75.04
C ASN A 490 82.70 16.41 -75.80
N GLY A 491 83.83 17.11 -75.70
CA GLY A 491 84.05 18.40 -76.33
C GLY A 491 84.00 18.30 -77.86
N HIS A 492 82.99 18.93 -78.45
CA HIS A 492 83.09 19.70 -79.69
C HIS A 492 81.88 20.65 -79.80
N ASN A 493 82.19 21.92 -80.12
CA ASN A 493 81.31 23.05 -80.47
C ASN A 493 80.58 23.78 -79.32
N LEU A 494 81.23 24.84 -78.83
CA LEU A 494 80.59 26.11 -78.52
C LEU A 494 80.36 26.84 -79.86
N GLU A 495 79.10 26.99 -80.31
CA GLU A 495 78.64 28.12 -81.15
C GLU A 495 77.10 28.08 -81.33
N ARG A 496 76.41 28.84 -80.47
CA ARG A 496 75.17 29.63 -80.61
C ARG A 496 74.24 29.55 -79.40
#